data_AF-A0A9P7K2I3-F1
#
_entry.id   AF-A0A9P7K2I3-F1
#
_cell.length_a   1.000
_cell.length_b   1.000
_cell.length_c   1.000
_cell.angle_alpha   90.00
_cell.angle_beta   90.00
_cell.angle_gamma   90.00
#
_symmetry.space_group_name_H-M   'P 1'
#
loop_
_entity.id
_entity.type
_entity.pdbx_description
1 polymer ?
#
loop_
_entity_poly.entity_id
_entity_poly.type
_entity_poly.pdbx_seq_one_letter_code
_entity_poly.pdbx_strand_id
1 'polypeptide(L)'
;MPDVDLQHAVVSDPVSQTRIGRRHNDNDNDDNGSTSIAQREEHDHSLEGRRMTAVQAAAGLSGAPRISASASVLRNSDPYVHRGFLSHPFLTVSDAVARNDDPTKPRKPRPATAEIRNRKEEKKDGEKMASVFVAAQTREIKKDLTKPTPVADHGEYEGMERRGSSLLGEQSASYTAPKRAAESRKFIDFVRSDLDWYSPFRQLGPSLSLMVQPGGPYSPEHLRTPAGLFSALVFRGVTHHTPYLLDGHPVFFEDLAAWERTYSKLYKLKTDHNYFCNRRAYGSAAAAREVGNIPRYWEQANDPQFNFFLTSKTPANILTLFNRFLKPPTRKKDERLDPNTDNRFRAFGPLTLLQLLVDYAQAGVTTKPTAEEMAYMIHKVNEGGSRGLLDLDYHVQDRDTLKDALVDLHQRLLLRIPKEIQHMYDFDFIFMEHALCKHGRLAQRFETLYCLLKLS
;
A
#
# COMPACT_ATOMS: atom_id res chain seq x y z
N MET A 1 -67.53 9.49 -21.02
CA MET A 1 -66.87 10.78 -21.34
C MET A 1 -65.46 10.48 -21.81
N PRO A 2 -64.98 11.16 -22.85
CA PRO A 2 -64.28 10.51 -23.96
C PRO A 2 -62.79 10.84 -24.05
N ASP A 3 -62.14 10.11 -24.97
CA ASP A 3 -60.90 10.37 -25.69
C ASP A 3 -60.44 11.83 -25.75
N VAL A 4 -59.15 12.07 -25.57
CA VAL A 4 -58.34 12.88 -26.49
C VAL A 4 -56.90 12.35 -26.51
N ASP A 5 -56.56 11.76 -27.64
CA ASP A 5 -55.23 11.55 -28.20
C ASP A 5 -54.76 12.83 -28.94
N LEU A 6 -53.49 12.92 -29.36
CA LEU A 6 -52.79 14.00 -30.12
C LEU A 6 -51.95 14.96 -29.24
N GLN A 7 -50.70 15.35 -29.56
CA GLN A 7 -49.98 15.33 -30.84
C GLN A 7 -48.47 15.57 -30.63
N HIS A 8 -47.72 15.17 -31.67
CA HIS A 8 -46.29 15.35 -31.94
C HIS A 8 -45.68 16.73 -31.67
N ALA A 9 -44.39 16.74 -31.30
CA ALA A 9 -43.44 17.74 -31.81
C ALA A 9 -42.03 17.14 -31.95
N VAL A 10 -41.68 16.88 -33.21
CA VAL A 10 -40.30 16.68 -33.70
C VAL A 10 -39.69 18.07 -33.86
N VAL A 11 -38.52 18.32 -33.28
CA VAL A 11 -37.64 19.43 -33.69
C VAL A 11 -36.23 18.89 -33.88
N SER A 12 -35.84 18.91 -35.14
CA SER A 12 -34.52 18.63 -35.68
C SER A 12 -33.58 19.83 -35.45
N ASP A 13 -32.33 19.55 -35.04
CA ASP A 13 -31.03 20.12 -35.47
C ASP A 13 -30.86 21.64 -35.71
N PRO A 14 -29.70 22.25 -35.34
CA PRO A 14 -28.49 21.96 -36.11
C PRO A 14 -27.14 21.92 -35.38
N VAL A 15 -26.37 20.94 -35.85
CA VAL A 15 -24.90 20.85 -35.96
C VAL A 15 -24.23 22.22 -36.16
N SER A 16 -23.36 22.60 -35.23
CA SER A 16 -22.39 23.69 -35.41
C SER A 16 -20.98 23.10 -35.49
N GLN A 17 -20.46 23.11 -36.71
CA GLN A 17 -19.07 22.79 -37.04
C GLN A 17 -18.14 23.80 -36.35
N THR A 18 -17.24 23.32 -35.48
CA THR A 18 -16.13 24.16 -34.99
C THR A 18 -14.83 23.72 -35.64
N ARG A 19 -14.22 24.73 -36.27
CA ARG A 19 -13.05 24.75 -37.14
C ARG A 19 -11.80 24.33 -36.37
N ILE A 20 -11.12 23.29 -36.84
CA ILE A 20 -9.78 22.88 -36.38
C ILE A 20 -8.75 23.83 -37.01
N GLY A 21 -8.19 24.73 -36.20
CA GLY A 21 -7.03 25.54 -36.56
C GLY A 21 -5.74 24.85 -36.12
N ARG A 22 -5.03 24.22 -37.06
CA ARG A 22 -3.63 23.81 -36.92
C ARG A 22 -2.76 25.08 -36.85
N ARG A 23 -1.99 25.24 -35.77
CA ARG A 23 -0.81 26.12 -35.75
C ARG A 23 0.43 25.25 -35.84
N HIS A 24 1.16 25.40 -36.94
CA HIS A 24 2.59 25.09 -37.02
C HIS A 24 3.36 26.11 -36.17
N ASN A 25 4.32 25.62 -35.41
CA ASN A 25 5.42 26.43 -34.89
C ASN A 25 6.69 25.70 -35.31
N ASP A 26 7.23 26.15 -36.44
CA ASP A 26 8.65 26.04 -36.74
C ASP A 26 9.35 27.15 -35.96
N ASN A 27 10.46 26.83 -35.30
CA ASN A 27 11.50 27.80 -34.99
C ASN A 27 12.80 27.01 -34.75
N ASP A 28 13.55 26.89 -35.83
CA ASP A 28 15.00 26.83 -35.78
C ASP A 28 15.53 28.18 -35.32
N ASN A 29 16.52 28.17 -34.42
CA ASN A 29 17.63 29.11 -34.47
C ASN A 29 18.77 28.57 -33.61
N ASP A 30 19.89 28.38 -34.30
CA ASP A 30 21.23 28.32 -33.78
C ASP A 30 21.54 29.54 -32.89
N ASP A 31 22.44 29.40 -31.91
CA ASP A 31 23.80 29.96 -31.99
C ASP A 31 24.43 30.21 -30.59
N ASN A 32 25.73 29.91 -30.58
CA ASN A 32 26.85 30.20 -29.66
C ASN A 32 26.67 31.05 -28.37
N GLY A 33 27.39 30.64 -27.32
CA GLY A 33 27.60 31.50 -26.15
C GLY A 33 28.44 30.92 -25.01
N SER A 34 29.66 30.48 -25.29
CA SER A 34 30.70 30.23 -24.28
C SER A 34 31.13 31.54 -23.60
N THR A 35 31.01 31.61 -22.26
CA THR A 35 31.80 32.55 -21.45
C THR A 35 32.12 31.98 -20.08
N SER A 36 33.42 31.77 -19.87
CA SER A 36 34.09 31.62 -18.59
C SER A 36 34.10 32.93 -17.81
N ILE A 37 33.76 32.94 -16.52
CA ILE A 37 34.38 33.85 -15.53
C ILE A 37 34.53 33.10 -14.20
N ALA A 38 35.74 33.21 -13.67
CA ALA A 38 36.24 32.63 -12.45
C ALA A 38 35.94 33.50 -11.21
N GLN A 39 36.03 32.85 -10.05
CA GLN A 39 36.54 33.38 -8.75
C GLN A 39 35.84 34.58 -8.08
N ARG A 40 35.32 34.33 -6.87
CA ARG A 40 35.72 34.98 -5.59
C ARG A 40 34.96 34.36 -4.41
N GLU A 41 35.70 33.77 -3.47
CA GLU A 41 36.00 34.29 -2.12
C GLU A 41 34.76 34.26 -1.19
N GLU A 42 34.69 33.26 -0.31
CA GLU A 42 35.00 33.40 1.13
C GLU A 42 34.05 34.38 1.84
N HIS A 43 33.14 33.85 2.68
CA HIS A 43 33.01 34.28 4.08
C HIS A 43 32.00 33.44 4.88
N ASP A 44 32.45 33.13 6.09
CA ASP A 44 31.73 32.91 7.34
C ASP A 44 30.78 31.70 7.55
N HIS A 45 31.39 30.71 8.21
CA HIS A 45 30.76 29.99 9.30
C HIS A 45 30.37 30.94 10.45
N SER A 46 29.08 31.07 10.74
CA SER A 46 28.62 31.45 12.07
C SER A 46 27.45 30.57 12.51
N LEU A 47 27.71 29.85 13.62
CA LEU A 47 26.77 29.20 14.48
C LEU A 47 25.90 30.26 15.18
N GLU A 48 24.58 30.21 14.99
CA GLU A 48 23.67 30.92 15.89
C GLU A 48 22.55 29.99 16.35
N GLY A 49 22.72 29.50 17.59
CA GLY A 49 21.72 28.73 18.31
C GLY A 49 20.47 29.56 18.59
N ARG A 50 19.31 29.09 18.14
CA ARG A 50 18.03 29.65 18.55
C ARG A 50 17.60 29.05 19.88
N ARG A 51 17.76 29.86 20.92
CA ARG A 51 17.05 29.77 22.21
C ARG A 51 15.53 29.80 21.95
N MET A 52 14.81 28.78 22.41
CA MET A 52 13.37 28.91 22.65
C MET A 52 13.15 29.60 23.99
N THR A 53 12.58 30.80 23.97
CA THR A 53 12.03 31.47 25.15
C THR A 53 10.69 30.87 25.52
N ALA A 54 10.60 30.41 26.77
CA ALA A 54 9.36 30.05 27.44
C ALA A 54 8.48 31.29 27.64
N VAL A 55 7.18 31.15 27.38
CA VAL A 55 6.15 32.04 27.92
C VAL A 55 5.23 31.17 28.77
N GLN A 56 5.17 31.49 30.06
CA GLN A 56 4.26 30.95 31.04
C GLN A 56 3.41 32.10 31.60
N ALA A 57 2.24 31.71 32.13
CA ALA A 57 1.26 32.43 32.95
C ALA A 57 0.17 33.22 32.21
N ALA A 58 -1.09 33.24 32.63
CA ALA A 58 -1.86 32.49 33.64
C ALA A 58 -3.33 32.96 33.59
N ALA A 59 -4.20 32.18 34.27
CA ALA A 59 -5.57 32.50 34.76
C ALA A 59 -6.70 32.47 33.70
N GLY A 60 -7.89 31.90 33.95
CA GLY A 60 -8.48 31.30 35.15
C GLY A 60 -10.01 31.48 35.09
N LEU A 61 -10.75 30.56 35.75
CA LEU A 61 -12.19 30.60 36.07
C LEU A 61 -13.14 30.34 34.88
N SER A 62 -14.31 29.70 34.98
CA SER A 62 -15.00 28.84 35.96
C SER A 62 -16.29 28.40 35.24
N GLY A 63 -16.83 27.21 35.52
CA GLY A 63 -18.24 26.92 35.19
C GLY A 63 -18.54 25.52 34.66
N ALA A 64 -18.70 24.57 35.58
CA ALA A 64 -19.59 23.43 35.37
C ALA A 64 -21.05 23.91 35.46
N PRO A 65 -22.02 23.25 34.80
CA PRO A 65 -22.84 22.36 35.62
C PRO A 65 -23.35 21.07 34.95
N ARG A 66 -23.48 20.08 35.83
CA ARG A 66 -24.58 19.11 36.00
C ARG A 66 -25.05 18.24 34.82
N ILE A 67 -24.73 16.96 35.04
CA ILE A 67 -25.41 15.72 34.67
C ILE A 67 -26.95 15.84 34.81
N SER A 68 -27.69 15.43 33.77
CA SER A 68 -29.00 14.79 33.92
C SER A 68 -29.05 13.53 33.06
N ALA A 69 -29.19 12.39 33.72
CA ALA A 69 -29.44 11.11 33.10
C ALA A 69 -30.92 11.03 32.67
N SER A 70 -31.15 10.59 31.44
CA SER A 70 -32.45 10.06 31.01
C SER A 70 -32.20 8.75 30.30
N ALA A 71 -32.58 7.67 30.98
CA ALA A 71 -32.64 6.33 30.42
C ALA A 71 -33.85 6.23 29.49
N SER A 72 -33.62 5.85 28.24
CA SER A 72 -34.67 5.33 27.38
C SER A 72 -34.22 4.00 26.77
N VAL A 73 -35.01 2.99 27.11
CA VAL A 73 -34.96 1.62 26.61
C VAL A 73 -35.35 1.64 25.13
N LEU A 74 -34.46 1.21 24.25
CA LEU A 74 -34.83 0.73 22.92
C LEU A 74 -34.11 -0.59 22.65
N ARG A 75 -34.90 -1.66 22.71
CA ARG A 75 -34.62 -2.89 21.98
C ARG A 75 -34.67 -2.55 20.49
N ASN A 76 -33.62 -2.87 19.76
CA ASN A 76 -33.76 -3.46 18.43
C ASN A 76 -32.48 -4.18 18.04
N SER A 77 -32.71 -5.43 17.67
CA SER A 77 -31.85 -6.39 17.03
C SER A 77 -31.22 -5.83 15.74
N ASP A 78 -29.90 -6.00 15.60
CA ASP A 78 -29.24 -5.91 14.30
C ASP A 78 -28.14 -6.99 14.19
N PRO A 79 -28.17 -7.87 13.19
CA PRO A 79 -27.19 -8.93 13.01
C PRO A 79 -26.10 -8.49 12.04
N TYR A 80 -25.03 -7.87 12.54
CA TYR A 80 -23.79 -7.73 11.76
C TYR A 80 -22.70 -8.61 12.37
N VAL A 81 -22.45 -9.71 11.66
CA VAL A 81 -21.37 -10.66 11.89
C VAL A 81 -20.04 -9.91 11.76
N HIS A 82 -19.37 -9.68 12.89
CA HIS A 82 -17.94 -9.37 12.92
C HIS A 82 -17.19 -10.51 12.23
N ARG A 83 -16.75 -10.29 10.98
CA ARG A 83 -15.68 -11.10 10.40
C ARG A 83 -14.39 -10.69 11.10
N GLY A 84 -13.98 -11.53 12.04
CA GLY A 84 -12.72 -11.39 12.74
C GLY A 84 -11.57 -11.29 11.76
N PHE A 85 -10.70 -10.31 12.01
CA PHE A 85 -9.29 -10.48 11.69
C PHE A 85 -8.86 -11.86 12.19
N LEU A 86 -8.13 -12.60 11.37
CA LEU A 86 -7.59 -13.92 11.70
C LEU A 86 -6.73 -13.83 12.97
N SER A 87 -7.36 -14.00 14.14
CA SER A 87 -6.68 -14.44 15.34
C SER A 87 -6.28 -15.89 15.08
N HIS A 88 -4.97 -16.13 14.92
CA HIS A 88 -4.42 -17.47 14.89
C HIS A 88 -4.84 -18.27 16.14
N PRO A 89 -5.04 -19.60 16.05
CA PRO A 89 -5.51 -20.40 17.17
C PRO A 89 -4.38 -20.57 18.19
N PHE A 90 -4.48 -19.91 19.34
CA PHE A 90 -3.73 -20.27 20.54
C PHE A 90 -4.51 -21.26 21.39
N LEU A 91 -3.82 -22.32 21.79
CA LEU A 91 -4.25 -23.31 22.78
C LEU A 91 -4.70 -22.61 24.07
N THR A 92 -5.98 -22.77 24.43
CA THR A 92 -6.47 -22.46 25.77
C THR A 92 -5.92 -23.50 26.74
N VAL A 93 -4.96 -23.11 27.58
CA VAL A 93 -4.68 -23.80 28.84
C VAL A 93 -5.44 -23.07 29.92
N SER A 94 -6.59 -23.64 30.29
CA SER A 94 -7.28 -23.33 31.55
C SER A 94 -6.44 -23.92 32.68
N ASP A 95 -5.95 -23.06 33.59
CA ASP A 95 -5.80 -23.35 35.02
C ASP A 95 -5.26 -22.08 35.71
N ALA A 96 -6.17 -21.28 36.27
CA ALA A 96 -5.83 -20.19 37.17
C ALA A 96 -6.25 -20.57 38.58
N VAL A 97 -5.30 -21.16 39.32
CA VAL A 97 -5.33 -21.23 40.78
C VAL A 97 -5.08 -19.82 41.32
N ALA A 98 -6.00 -19.34 42.16
CA ALA A 98 -5.91 -18.07 42.87
C ALA A 98 -4.59 -17.95 43.66
N ARG A 99 -3.86 -16.84 43.46
CA ARG A 99 -2.79 -16.40 44.37
C ARG A 99 -3.00 -14.93 44.70
N ASN A 100 -3.15 -14.67 46.00
CA ASN A 100 -3.09 -13.36 46.62
C ASN A 100 -1.65 -12.85 46.54
N ASP A 101 -1.38 -11.87 45.68
CA ASP A 101 -0.09 -11.17 45.65
C ASP A 101 -0.21 -9.79 46.31
N ASP A 102 0.72 -9.58 47.25
CA ASP A 102 0.93 -8.39 48.08
C ASP A 102 1.37 -7.16 47.24
N PRO A 103 0.64 -6.03 47.30
CA PRO A 103 0.90 -4.86 46.46
C PRO A 103 2.17 -4.07 46.84
N THR A 104 2.95 -4.50 47.84
CA THR A 104 4.11 -3.72 48.33
C THR A 104 5.48 -4.18 47.81
N LYS A 105 5.57 -5.24 46.98
CA LYS A 105 6.87 -5.73 46.48
C LYS A 105 7.25 -5.20 45.08
N PRO A 106 8.44 -4.60 44.89
CA PRO A 106 8.93 -4.21 43.58
C PRO A 106 9.16 -5.44 42.69
N ARG A 107 8.52 -5.45 41.51
CA ARG A 107 8.67 -6.52 40.52
C ARG A 107 10.10 -6.55 39.98
N LYS A 108 10.75 -7.71 40.08
CA LYS A 108 12.05 -7.96 39.43
C LYS A 108 11.89 -7.90 37.89
N PRO A 109 12.86 -7.32 37.16
CA PRO A 109 12.83 -7.27 35.70
C PRO A 109 12.82 -8.69 35.11
N ARG A 110 11.94 -8.90 34.11
CA ARG A 110 11.88 -10.16 33.35
C ARG A 110 13.20 -10.37 32.60
N PRO A 111 13.75 -11.60 32.57
CA PRO A 111 14.98 -11.88 31.84
C PRO A 111 14.73 -11.83 30.31
N ALA A 112 15.67 -11.20 29.59
CA ALA A 112 15.69 -11.01 28.14
C ALA A 112 15.64 -12.32 27.30
N THR A 113 15.75 -13.48 27.95
CA THR A 113 15.70 -14.80 27.31
C THR A 113 14.31 -15.19 26.80
N ALA A 114 13.23 -14.64 27.38
CA ALA A 114 11.87 -14.92 26.92
C ALA A 114 11.56 -14.30 25.55
N GLU A 115 12.11 -13.13 25.27
CA GLU A 115 11.87 -12.38 24.02
C GLU A 115 12.63 -12.98 22.82
N ILE A 116 13.83 -13.50 23.06
CA ILE A 116 14.62 -14.24 22.07
C ILE A 116 13.94 -15.56 21.68
N ARG A 117 13.22 -16.21 22.61
CA ARG A 117 12.51 -17.46 22.35
C ARG A 117 11.31 -17.25 21.43
N ASN A 118 10.51 -16.20 21.65
CA ASN A 118 9.36 -15.88 20.80
C ASN A 118 9.79 -15.57 19.35
N ARG A 119 10.89 -14.82 19.15
CA ARG A 119 11.41 -14.53 17.79
C ARG A 119 11.87 -15.78 17.03
N LYS A 120 12.37 -16.81 17.74
CA LYS A 120 12.74 -18.10 17.11
C LYS A 120 11.51 -18.92 16.70
N GLU A 121 10.42 -18.83 17.44
CA GLU A 121 9.16 -19.52 17.12
C GLU A 121 8.45 -18.87 15.92
N GLU A 122 8.37 -17.53 15.87
CA GLU A 122 7.79 -16.80 14.73
C GLU A 122 8.53 -17.08 13.41
N LYS A 123 9.88 -17.11 13.44
CA LYS A 123 10.69 -17.47 12.27
C LYS A 123 10.39 -18.91 11.80
N LYS A 124 10.18 -19.83 12.73
CA LYS A 124 9.88 -21.24 12.44
C LYS A 124 8.49 -21.40 11.83
N ASP A 125 7.52 -20.61 12.25
CA ASP A 125 6.16 -20.60 11.68
C ASP A 125 6.13 -20.02 10.27
N GLY A 126 6.91 -18.95 10.01
CA GLY A 126 7.12 -18.43 8.65
C GLY A 126 7.77 -19.45 7.70
N GLU A 127 8.81 -20.16 8.16
CA GLU A 127 9.47 -21.22 7.39
C GLU A 127 8.52 -22.40 7.11
N LYS A 128 7.68 -22.78 8.09
CA LYS A 128 6.68 -23.85 7.95
C LYS A 128 5.60 -23.47 6.95
N MET A 129 5.07 -22.26 7.00
CA MET A 129 4.06 -21.77 6.04
C MET A 129 4.60 -21.72 4.62
N ALA A 130 5.82 -21.22 4.44
CA ALA A 130 6.43 -21.16 3.12
C ALA A 130 6.77 -22.57 2.57
N SER A 131 7.07 -23.54 3.44
CA SER A 131 7.18 -24.96 3.07
C SER A 131 5.84 -25.57 2.64
N VAL A 132 4.75 -25.26 3.37
CA VAL A 132 3.38 -25.68 3.02
C VAL A 132 2.97 -25.12 1.65
N PHE A 133 3.32 -23.87 1.34
CA PHE A 133 3.06 -23.26 0.04
C PHE A 133 3.77 -24.01 -1.10
N VAL A 134 5.07 -24.28 -0.94
CA VAL A 134 5.85 -25.05 -1.93
C VAL A 134 5.30 -26.47 -2.09
N ALA A 135 4.90 -27.12 -1.00
CA ALA A 135 4.33 -28.46 -1.02
C ALA A 135 2.96 -28.51 -1.69
N ALA A 136 2.10 -27.52 -1.46
CA ALA A 136 0.79 -27.39 -2.11
C ALA A 136 0.94 -27.18 -3.62
N GLN A 137 1.85 -26.27 -4.02
CA GLN A 137 2.15 -26.01 -5.42
C GLN A 137 2.72 -27.26 -6.13
N THR A 138 3.59 -28.02 -5.45
CA THR A 138 4.15 -29.27 -5.98
C THR A 138 3.10 -30.38 -6.09
N ARG A 139 2.10 -30.43 -5.21
CA ARG A 139 1.01 -31.42 -5.24
C ARG A 139 0.01 -31.16 -6.36
N GLU A 140 -0.37 -29.90 -6.59
CA GLU A 140 -1.28 -29.54 -7.70
C GLU A 140 -0.62 -29.80 -9.06
N ILE A 141 0.66 -29.43 -9.24
CA ILE A 141 1.42 -29.75 -10.47
C ILE A 141 1.44 -31.27 -10.74
N LYS A 142 1.54 -32.11 -9.70
CA LYS A 142 1.48 -33.57 -9.86
C LYS A 142 0.09 -34.09 -10.26
N LYS A 143 -0.99 -33.44 -9.82
CA LYS A 143 -2.36 -33.86 -10.18
C LYS A 143 -2.67 -33.54 -11.63
N ASP A 144 -2.26 -32.37 -12.12
CA ASP A 144 -2.48 -31.96 -13.52
C ASP A 144 -1.67 -32.80 -14.51
N LEU A 145 -0.47 -33.27 -14.12
CA LEU A 145 0.34 -34.19 -14.95
C LEU A 145 -0.23 -35.61 -15.09
N THR A 146 -1.27 -35.97 -14.31
CA THR A 146 -1.85 -37.33 -14.33
C THR A 146 -3.21 -37.40 -15.01
N LYS A 147 -3.79 -36.28 -15.43
CA LYS A 147 -5.08 -36.26 -16.13
C LYS A 147 -4.83 -36.25 -17.65
N PRO A 148 -5.29 -37.26 -18.40
CA PRO A 148 -5.27 -37.19 -19.85
C PRO A 148 -6.15 -36.03 -20.32
N THR A 149 -5.58 -35.16 -21.14
CA THR A 149 -6.28 -34.02 -21.73
C THR A 149 -7.39 -34.54 -22.65
N PRO A 150 -8.65 -34.10 -22.52
CA PRO A 150 -9.66 -34.42 -23.51
C PRO A 150 -9.29 -33.73 -24.82
N VAL A 151 -9.22 -34.51 -25.90
CA VAL A 151 -9.05 -34.02 -27.26
C VAL A 151 -10.33 -33.25 -27.61
N ALA A 152 -10.26 -31.92 -27.55
CA ALA A 152 -11.30 -31.05 -28.04
C ALA A 152 -11.15 -30.90 -29.56
N ASP A 153 -12.16 -31.38 -30.28
CA ASP A 153 -12.35 -31.21 -31.72
C ASP A 153 -12.64 -29.72 -31.98
N HIS A 154 -11.66 -29.00 -32.53
CA HIS A 154 -11.79 -27.59 -32.88
C HIS A 154 -11.75 -27.44 -34.39
N GLY A 155 -12.90 -27.06 -34.93
CA GLY A 155 -13.07 -26.66 -36.32
C GLY A 155 -12.20 -25.45 -36.70
N GLU A 156 -11.63 -25.60 -37.89
CA GLU A 156 -11.08 -24.64 -38.83
C GLU A 156 -11.14 -23.16 -38.44
N TYR A 157 -9.98 -22.61 -38.05
CA TYR A 157 -9.62 -21.21 -38.22
C TYR A 157 -8.35 -21.17 -39.07
N GLU A 158 -8.52 -21.05 -40.39
CA GLU A 158 -7.43 -20.77 -41.33
C GLU A 158 -7.11 -19.26 -41.33
N GLY A 159 -5.81 -18.95 -41.35
CA GLY A 159 -5.36 -17.68 -41.95
C GLY A 159 -4.63 -16.70 -41.04
N MET A 160 -3.55 -17.11 -40.37
CA MET A 160 -2.43 -16.19 -40.10
C MET A 160 -1.14 -16.95 -39.79
N GLU A 161 -0.45 -17.38 -40.85
CA GLU A 161 0.89 -17.96 -40.74
C GLU A 161 2.02 -16.95 -41.02
N ARG A 162 2.87 -16.83 -39.99
CA ARG A 162 4.34 -16.96 -40.02
C ARG A 162 5.15 -15.96 -40.85
N ARG A 163 5.86 -15.09 -40.13
CA ARG A 163 7.32 -14.94 -40.27
C ARG A 163 7.94 -14.74 -38.88
N GLY A 164 8.67 -15.74 -38.36
CA GLY A 164 9.48 -15.55 -37.14
C GLY A 164 9.70 -16.77 -36.23
N SER A 165 9.12 -17.95 -36.49
CA SER A 165 9.17 -19.08 -35.56
C SER A 165 9.76 -20.35 -36.18
N SER A 166 11.10 -20.41 -36.32
CA SER A 166 11.79 -21.65 -36.75
C SER A 166 12.96 -22.06 -35.84
N LEU A 167 13.27 -21.29 -34.78
CA LEU A 167 14.36 -21.61 -33.84
C LEU A 167 13.89 -22.08 -32.45
N LEU A 168 12.58 -22.16 -32.20
CA LEU A 168 12.03 -22.58 -30.90
C LEU A 168 11.49 -24.03 -30.87
N GLY A 169 11.48 -24.73 -32.01
CA GLY A 169 10.80 -26.02 -32.15
C GLY A 169 11.47 -27.21 -31.43
N GLU A 170 12.79 -27.23 -31.29
CA GLU A 170 13.51 -28.42 -30.79
C GLU A 170 14.03 -28.29 -29.35
N GLN A 171 13.98 -27.12 -28.74
CA GLN A 171 14.43 -26.94 -27.34
C GLN A 171 13.35 -27.23 -26.29
N SER A 172 12.08 -27.37 -26.69
CA SER A 172 10.94 -27.54 -25.76
C SER A 172 10.96 -28.89 -25.03
N ALA A 173 11.44 -29.97 -25.65
CA ALA A 173 11.38 -31.33 -25.10
C ALA A 173 12.41 -31.63 -23.98
N SER A 174 13.39 -30.75 -23.75
CA SER A 174 14.49 -30.97 -22.78
C SER A 174 14.26 -30.28 -21.42
N TYR A 175 13.14 -29.57 -21.23
CA TYR A 175 12.87 -28.91 -19.96
C TYR A 175 12.39 -29.90 -18.90
N THR A 176 13.36 -30.58 -18.28
CA THR A 176 13.10 -31.56 -17.24
C THR A 176 12.52 -30.91 -15.97
N ALA A 177 11.58 -31.59 -15.32
CA ALA A 177 10.99 -31.15 -14.05
C ALA A 177 12.03 -30.72 -12.96
N PRO A 178 13.22 -31.36 -12.85
CA PRO A 178 14.29 -30.90 -11.98
C PRO A 178 14.77 -29.47 -12.25
N LYS A 179 14.90 -29.07 -13.54
CA LYS A 179 15.32 -27.71 -13.90
C LYS A 179 14.29 -26.68 -13.45
N ARG A 180 13.00 -26.96 -13.65
CA ARG A 180 11.91 -26.10 -13.16
C ARG A 180 11.95 -25.95 -11.64
N ALA A 181 12.08 -27.06 -10.91
CA ALA A 181 12.14 -27.02 -9.44
C ALA A 181 13.34 -26.23 -8.91
N ALA A 182 14.50 -26.33 -9.57
CA ALA A 182 15.69 -25.55 -9.21
C ALA A 182 15.48 -24.04 -9.43
N GLU A 183 14.92 -23.64 -10.58
CA GLU A 183 14.62 -22.23 -10.87
C GLU A 183 13.53 -21.67 -9.95
N SER A 184 12.49 -22.45 -9.63
CA SER A 184 11.48 -22.04 -8.64
C SER A 184 12.10 -21.82 -7.26
N ARG A 185 13.07 -22.63 -6.84
CA ARG A 185 13.77 -22.44 -5.56
C ARG A 185 14.58 -21.14 -5.55
N LYS A 186 15.34 -20.88 -6.62
CA LYS A 186 16.08 -19.61 -6.76
C LYS A 186 15.16 -18.39 -6.69
N PHE A 187 14.00 -18.47 -7.35
CA PHE A 187 12.97 -17.43 -7.30
C PHE A 187 12.48 -17.20 -5.86
N ILE A 188 12.11 -18.27 -5.15
CA ILE A 188 11.61 -18.18 -3.77
C ILE A 188 12.68 -17.61 -2.84
N ASP A 189 13.92 -18.07 -2.95
CA ASP A 189 15.02 -17.59 -2.11
C ASP A 189 15.33 -16.12 -2.37
N PHE A 190 15.23 -15.67 -3.62
CA PHE A 190 15.36 -14.26 -3.97
C PHE A 190 14.22 -13.41 -3.40
N VAL A 191 12.97 -13.85 -3.52
CA VAL A 191 11.82 -13.14 -2.92
C VAL A 191 11.99 -13.04 -1.40
N ARG A 192 12.47 -14.11 -0.75
CA ARG A 192 12.73 -14.15 0.70
C ARG A 192 13.87 -13.25 1.15
N SER A 193 14.79 -12.88 0.26
CA SER A 193 15.89 -11.99 0.62
C SER A 193 15.41 -10.59 1.00
N ASP A 194 14.26 -10.16 0.47
CA ASP A 194 13.60 -8.91 0.83
C ASP A 194 12.11 -9.00 0.50
N LEU A 195 11.32 -9.38 1.51
CA LEU A 195 9.87 -9.59 1.36
C LEU A 195 9.12 -8.27 1.16
N ASP A 196 9.58 -7.14 1.71
CA ASP A 196 8.95 -5.84 1.46
C ASP A 196 9.14 -5.42 -0.01
N TRP A 197 10.29 -5.77 -0.58
CA TRP A 197 10.66 -5.35 -1.92
C TRP A 197 10.18 -6.26 -3.04
N TYR A 198 10.19 -7.57 -2.83
CA TYR A 198 9.95 -8.57 -3.89
C TYR A 198 8.68 -9.39 -3.73
N SER A 199 8.08 -9.46 -2.54
CA SER A 199 6.86 -10.27 -2.34
C SER A 199 5.68 -9.66 -3.09
N PRO A 200 4.94 -10.44 -3.90
CA PRO A 200 3.64 -10.00 -4.44
C PRO A 200 2.55 -10.03 -3.37
N PHE A 201 2.77 -10.73 -2.26
CA PHE A 201 1.86 -10.78 -1.11
C PHE A 201 2.28 -9.71 -0.11
N ARG A 202 1.56 -8.59 -0.15
CA ARG A 202 1.84 -7.40 0.66
C ARG A 202 1.89 -7.71 2.16
N GLN A 203 1.03 -8.60 2.63
CA GLN A 203 0.88 -8.99 4.04
C GLN A 203 2.09 -9.78 4.57
N LEU A 204 2.91 -10.34 3.68
CA LEU A 204 4.15 -11.04 4.03
C LEU A 204 5.34 -10.09 4.18
N GLY A 205 5.19 -8.81 3.84
CA GLY A 205 6.24 -7.81 4.02
C GLY A 205 6.43 -7.48 5.51
N PRO A 206 7.64 -7.68 6.09
CA PRO A 206 7.88 -7.54 7.52
C PRO A 206 7.53 -6.14 8.02
N SER A 207 7.75 -5.11 7.20
CA SER A 207 7.37 -3.74 7.56
C SER A 207 5.88 -3.62 7.86
N LEU A 208 5.01 -4.14 6.99
CA LEU A 208 3.57 -4.08 7.20
C LEU A 208 3.14 -5.01 8.33
N SER A 209 3.69 -6.22 8.39
CA SER A 209 3.33 -7.22 9.40
C SER A 209 3.48 -6.66 10.81
N LEU A 210 4.48 -5.80 11.06
CA LEU A 210 4.66 -5.10 12.35
C LEU A 210 3.58 -4.05 12.63
N MET A 211 3.10 -3.33 11.62
CA MET A 211 2.10 -2.28 11.80
C MET A 211 0.70 -2.82 12.10
N VAL A 212 0.40 -4.04 11.64
CA VAL A 212 -0.90 -4.69 11.85
C VAL A 212 -0.95 -5.59 13.08
N GLN A 213 0.17 -5.70 13.83
CA GLN A 213 0.18 -6.43 15.11
C GLN A 213 -0.73 -5.76 16.15
N PRO A 214 -1.15 -6.51 17.18
CA PRO A 214 -1.80 -5.93 18.35
C PRO A 214 -1.01 -4.76 18.93
N GLY A 215 -1.68 -3.64 19.19
CA GLY A 215 -1.06 -2.40 19.64
C GLY A 215 -0.39 -1.56 18.55
N GLY A 216 -0.36 -2.02 17.30
CA GLY A 216 0.04 -1.21 16.15
C GLY A 216 -1.00 -0.14 15.78
N PRO A 217 -0.69 0.77 14.83
CA PRO A 217 -1.63 1.82 14.45
C PRO A 217 -2.88 1.33 13.73
N TYR A 218 -2.85 0.13 13.15
CA TYR A 218 -4.01 -0.47 12.49
C TYR A 218 -4.77 -1.44 13.39
N SER A 219 -4.38 -1.58 14.66
CA SER A 219 -5.11 -2.41 15.62
C SER A 219 -6.46 -1.77 15.97
N PRO A 220 -7.48 -2.55 16.36
CA PRO A 220 -8.82 -2.02 16.67
C PRO A 220 -8.82 -0.85 17.66
N GLU A 221 -7.87 -0.83 18.61
CA GLU A 221 -7.72 0.18 19.65
C GLU A 221 -7.27 1.54 19.10
N HIS A 222 -6.44 1.54 18.05
CA HIS A 222 -5.79 2.75 17.54
C HIS A 222 -6.28 3.18 16.17
N LEU A 223 -6.83 2.25 15.39
CA LEU A 223 -7.18 2.40 13.97
C LEU A 223 -8.04 3.63 13.67
N ARG A 224 -8.92 4.03 14.60
CA ARG A 224 -9.88 5.14 14.45
C ARG A 224 -9.52 6.36 15.30
N THR A 225 -8.24 6.54 15.61
CA THR A 225 -7.74 7.63 16.46
C THR A 225 -6.77 8.54 15.71
N PRO A 226 -6.64 9.83 16.09
CA PRO A 226 -5.58 10.69 15.59
C PRO A 226 -4.17 10.09 15.81
N ALA A 227 -3.91 9.46 16.96
CA ALA A 227 -2.62 8.81 17.24
C ALA A 227 -2.31 7.65 16.27
N GLY A 228 -3.31 6.84 15.95
CA GLY A 228 -3.20 5.77 14.94
C GLY A 228 -2.90 6.33 13.56
N LEU A 229 -3.60 7.38 13.13
CA LEU A 229 -3.33 8.07 11.86
C LEU A 229 -1.94 8.70 11.82
N PHE A 230 -1.53 9.37 12.89
CA PHE A 230 -0.18 9.91 13.03
C PHE A 230 0.88 8.83 12.83
N SER A 231 0.73 7.71 13.53
CA SER A 231 1.65 6.58 13.46
C SER A 231 1.66 5.91 12.08
N ALA A 232 0.50 5.81 11.42
CA ALA A 232 0.40 5.33 10.03
C ALA A 232 1.09 6.28 9.03
N LEU A 233 1.00 7.60 9.25
CA LEU A 233 1.72 8.60 8.46
C LEU A 233 3.23 8.51 8.67
N VAL A 234 3.70 8.36 9.91
CA VAL A 234 5.13 8.12 10.22
C VAL A 234 5.62 6.85 9.53
N PHE A 235 4.82 5.78 9.53
CA PHE A 235 5.14 4.55 8.83
C PHE A 235 5.34 4.76 7.33
N ARG A 236 4.31 5.21 6.62
CA ARG A 236 4.38 5.34 5.16
C ARG A 236 5.28 6.48 4.68
N GLY A 237 5.31 7.57 5.45
CA GLY A 237 6.09 8.76 5.15
C GLY A 237 7.56 8.68 5.55
N VAL A 238 7.95 7.79 6.48
CA VAL A 238 9.32 7.78 7.03
C VAL A 238 9.88 6.38 7.23
N THR A 239 9.24 5.52 8.04
CA THR A 239 9.89 4.31 8.57
C THR A 239 9.65 3.02 7.78
N HIS A 240 8.80 3.03 6.74
CA HIS A 240 8.57 1.86 5.89
C HIS A 240 9.86 1.35 5.23
N HIS A 241 10.15 0.06 5.33
CA HIS A 241 11.35 -0.57 4.78
C HIS A 241 12.65 0.08 5.28
N THR A 242 12.75 0.27 6.60
CA THR A 242 13.92 0.83 7.28
C THR A 242 14.46 -0.12 8.35
N PRO A 243 15.76 -0.08 8.66
CA PRO A 243 16.32 -0.83 9.78
C PRO A 243 15.67 -0.50 11.12
N TYR A 244 15.27 0.76 11.38
CA TYR A 244 14.52 1.12 12.59
C TYR A 244 13.30 0.23 12.79
N LEU A 245 12.49 0.06 11.74
CA LEU A 245 11.28 -0.74 11.84
C LEU A 245 11.61 -2.22 12.06
N LEU A 246 12.59 -2.75 11.31
CA LEU A 246 12.97 -4.16 11.34
C LEU A 246 13.71 -4.58 12.64
N ASP A 247 14.31 -3.64 13.36
CA ASP A 247 14.91 -3.88 14.68
C ASP A 247 13.84 -4.13 15.78
N GLY A 248 12.56 -3.89 15.47
CA GLY A 248 11.43 -4.10 16.37
C GLY A 248 11.16 -2.92 17.32
N HIS A 249 11.53 -1.71 16.92
CA HIS A 249 11.20 -0.50 17.68
C HIS A 249 9.70 -0.19 17.64
N PRO A 250 9.21 0.68 18.55
CA PRO A 250 7.80 1.05 18.58
C PRO A 250 7.28 1.51 17.22
N VAL A 251 6.10 1.00 16.86
CA VAL A 251 5.38 1.31 15.62
C VAL A 251 4.16 2.21 15.84
N PHE A 252 3.77 2.39 17.10
CA PHE A 252 2.70 3.26 17.55
C PHE A 252 3.26 4.35 18.46
N PHE A 253 2.82 5.58 18.22
CA PHE A 253 3.16 6.78 18.96
C PHE A 253 1.86 7.50 19.29
N GLU A 254 1.59 7.66 20.59
CA GLU A 254 0.39 8.34 21.08
C GLU A 254 0.37 9.83 20.68
N ASP A 255 1.54 10.45 20.66
CA ASP A 255 1.74 11.85 20.34
C ASP A 255 3.12 12.11 19.72
N LEU A 256 3.36 13.36 19.31
CA LEU A 256 4.65 13.80 18.79
C LEU A 256 5.78 13.61 19.83
N ALA A 257 5.51 13.82 21.11
CA ALA A 257 6.52 13.69 22.16
C ALA A 257 6.99 12.24 22.34
N ALA A 258 6.12 11.24 22.14
CA ALA A 258 6.46 9.83 22.16
C ALA A 258 7.42 9.45 21.02
N TRP A 259 7.19 9.99 19.82
CA TRP A 259 8.14 9.88 18.73
C TRP A 259 9.47 10.55 19.08
N GLU A 260 9.46 11.80 19.54
CA GLU A 260 10.68 12.57 19.84
C GLU A 260 11.55 11.91 20.90
N ARG A 261 10.94 11.33 21.95
CA ARG A 261 11.66 10.54 22.96
C ARG A 261 12.36 9.33 22.34
N THR A 262 11.67 8.61 21.47
CA THR A 262 12.21 7.42 20.77
C THR A 262 13.34 7.82 19.83
N TYR A 263 13.10 8.82 18.98
CA TYR A 263 14.07 9.34 18.03
C TYR A 263 15.32 9.88 18.73
N SER A 264 15.17 10.74 19.75
CA SER A 264 16.30 11.33 20.48
C SER A 264 17.17 10.28 21.19
N LYS A 265 16.55 9.21 21.68
CA LYS A 265 17.27 8.09 22.31
C LYS A 265 18.11 7.32 21.29
N LEU A 266 17.54 7.03 20.12
CA LEU A 266 18.17 6.18 19.11
C LEU A 266 19.12 6.94 18.18
N TYR A 267 18.84 8.22 17.89
CA TYR A 267 19.67 9.05 17.01
C TYR A 267 21.10 9.22 17.53
N LYS A 268 21.27 9.23 18.87
CA LYS A 268 22.59 9.20 19.52
C LYS A 268 23.39 7.93 19.25
N LEU A 269 22.70 6.82 18.95
CA LEU A 269 23.29 5.50 18.72
C LEU A 269 23.41 5.16 17.23
N LYS A 270 22.57 5.77 16.39
CA LYS A 270 22.39 5.47 14.98
C LYS A 270 22.51 6.77 14.19
N THR A 271 23.71 7.04 13.69
CA THR A 271 24.03 8.28 12.95
C THR A 271 23.62 8.23 11.48
N ASP A 272 23.35 7.04 10.93
CA ASP A 272 22.88 6.90 9.55
C ASP A 272 21.42 7.36 9.40
N HIS A 273 21.19 8.36 8.55
CA HIS A 273 19.85 8.84 8.22
C HIS A 273 18.96 7.74 7.61
N ASN A 274 19.52 6.79 6.87
CA ASN A 274 18.76 5.67 6.29
C ASN A 274 18.23 4.70 7.34
N TYR A 275 18.77 4.75 8.57
CA TYR A 275 18.27 3.94 9.68
C TYR A 275 16.80 4.24 9.96
N PHE A 276 16.43 5.53 9.96
CA PHE A 276 15.05 5.97 10.23
C PHE A 276 14.25 6.21 8.96
N CYS A 277 14.90 6.56 7.84
CA CYS A 277 14.21 6.94 6.62
C CYS A 277 14.93 6.43 5.36
N ASN A 278 14.39 5.37 4.78
CA ASN A 278 14.82 4.87 3.47
C ASN A 278 14.11 5.64 2.36
N ARG A 279 14.79 6.63 1.77
CA ARG A 279 14.24 7.44 0.65
C ARG A 279 13.90 6.61 -0.59
N ARG A 280 14.47 5.41 -0.73
CA ARG A 280 14.24 4.50 -1.86
C ARG A 280 13.22 3.41 -1.57
N ALA A 281 12.51 3.44 -0.45
CA ALA A 281 11.60 2.36 -0.05
C ALA A 281 10.52 2.01 -1.10
N TYR A 282 10.19 2.93 -2.01
CA TYR A 282 9.20 2.71 -3.09
C TYR A 282 9.81 2.61 -4.50
N GLY A 283 11.15 2.54 -4.63
CA GLY A 283 11.84 2.55 -5.93
C GLY A 283 12.83 3.70 -5.99
N SER A 284 12.57 4.67 -6.87
CA SER A 284 13.37 5.89 -6.99
C SER A 284 13.40 6.68 -5.68
N ALA A 285 14.49 7.40 -5.44
CA ALA A 285 14.67 8.16 -4.21
C ALA A 285 13.67 9.34 -4.15
N ALA A 286 12.77 9.32 -3.17
CA ALA A 286 11.82 10.41 -2.92
C ALA A 286 12.44 11.44 -1.96
N ALA A 287 12.93 12.56 -2.49
CA ALA A 287 13.58 13.61 -1.69
C ALA A 287 12.67 14.17 -0.58
N ALA A 288 11.37 14.24 -0.84
CA ALA A 288 10.38 14.71 0.13
C ALA A 288 10.23 13.78 1.34
N ARG A 289 10.68 12.52 1.25
CA ARG A 289 10.59 11.54 2.34
C ARG A 289 11.71 11.80 3.35
N GLU A 290 11.35 12.28 4.54
CA GLU A 290 12.31 12.61 5.59
C GLU A 290 11.66 12.68 6.98
N VAL A 291 12.48 12.45 8.01
CA VAL A 291 12.10 12.55 9.43
C VAL A 291 11.57 13.94 9.79
N GLY A 292 12.05 14.99 9.10
CA GLY A 292 11.62 16.38 9.33
C GLY A 292 10.12 16.64 9.10
N ASN A 293 9.42 15.77 8.39
CA ASN A 293 7.98 15.91 8.17
C ASN A 293 7.12 15.44 9.36
N ILE A 294 7.67 14.72 10.33
CA ILE A 294 6.89 14.08 11.40
C ILE A 294 6.07 15.08 12.24
N PRO A 295 6.60 16.26 12.64
CA PRO A 295 5.78 17.27 13.32
C PRO A 295 4.54 17.66 12.50
N ARG A 296 4.66 17.75 11.16
CA ARG A 296 3.52 18.04 10.27
C ARG A 296 2.54 16.87 10.19
N TYR A 297 3.01 15.62 10.27
CA TYR A 297 2.10 14.47 10.37
C TYR A 297 1.26 14.50 11.63
N TRP A 298 1.82 14.96 12.75
CA TRP A 298 1.05 15.13 13.97
C TRP A 298 -0.02 16.21 13.81
N GLU A 299 0.33 17.36 13.25
CA GLU A 299 -0.62 18.43 12.93
C GLU A 299 -1.75 17.90 12.02
N GLN A 300 -1.41 17.22 10.92
CA GLN A 300 -2.38 16.67 9.98
C GLN A 300 -3.27 15.59 10.59
N ALA A 301 -2.73 14.71 11.42
CA ALA A 301 -3.53 13.66 12.05
C ALA A 301 -4.57 14.21 13.04
N ASN A 302 -4.32 15.39 13.62
CA ASN A 302 -5.24 16.07 14.53
C ASN A 302 -6.19 17.04 13.82
N ASP A 303 -5.98 17.32 12.54
CA ASP A 303 -6.84 18.19 11.75
C ASP A 303 -8.10 17.46 11.26
N PRO A 304 -9.32 17.95 11.60
CA PRO A 304 -10.58 17.40 11.09
C PRO A 304 -10.64 17.25 9.57
N GLN A 305 -9.94 18.09 8.80
CA GLN A 305 -9.91 17.99 7.33
C GLN A 305 -9.27 16.69 6.82
N PHE A 306 -8.37 16.10 7.62
CA PHE A 306 -7.60 14.91 7.28
C PHE A 306 -8.12 13.66 8.00
N ASN A 307 -8.69 13.79 9.20
CA ASN A 307 -9.10 12.64 10.02
C ASN A 307 -10.61 12.34 10.05
N PHE A 308 -11.44 13.12 9.35
CA PHE A 308 -12.91 12.95 9.34
C PHE A 308 -13.38 11.53 9.00
N PHE A 309 -12.61 10.78 8.21
CA PHE A 309 -12.99 9.43 7.78
C PHE A 309 -12.81 8.37 8.87
N LEU A 310 -12.02 8.65 9.92
CA LEU A 310 -11.73 7.70 11.00
C LEU A 310 -12.97 7.39 11.86
N THR A 311 -13.84 8.39 12.06
CA THR A 311 -15.03 8.31 12.92
C THR A 311 -16.31 7.99 12.15
N SER A 312 -16.21 7.81 10.83
CA SER A 312 -17.36 7.44 10.00
C SER A 312 -17.93 6.09 10.39
N LYS A 313 -19.27 6.02 10.51
CA LYS A 313 -20.01 4.78 10.80
C LYS A 313 -19.86 3.75 9.69
N THR A 314 -19.77 4.22 8.45
CA THR A 314 -19.55 3.38 7.27
C THR A 314 -18.13 3.59 6.74
N PRO A 315 -17.50 2.57 6.14
CA PRO A 315 -16.20 2.74 5.53
C PRO A 315 -16.22 3.83 4.45
N ALA A 316 -15.27 4.76 4.51
CA ALA A 316 -15.17 5.83 3.53
C ALA A 316 -14.71 5.29 2.17
N ASN A 317 -15.24 5.84 1.08
CA ASN A 317 -14.85 5.42 -0.26
C ASN A 317 -13.37 5.77 -0.54
N ILE A 318 -12.57 4.77 -0.90
CA ILE A 318 -11.12 4.93 -1.09
C ILE A 318 -10.77 5.93 -2.20
N LEU A 319 -11.46 5.88 -3.34
CA LEU A 319 -11.19 6.78 -4.46
C LEU A 319 -11.53 8.24 -4.12
N THR A 320 -12.59 8.46 -3.34
CA THR A 320 -12.98 9.79 -2.85
C THR A 320 -11.89 10.39 -1.97
N LEU A 321 -11.34 9.60 -1.03
CA LEU A 321 -10.22 10.03 -0.18
C LEU A 321 -8.95 10.26 -1.01
N PHE A 322 -8.64 9.37 -1.94
CA PHE A 322 -7.49 9.50 -2.83
C PHE A 322 -7.53 10.82 -3.61
N ASN A 323 -8.65 11.14 -4.26
CA ASN A 323 -8.82 12.38 -5.00
C ASN A 323 -8.78 13.62 -4.10
N ARG A 324 -9.40 13.54 -2.91
CA ARG A 324 -9.38 14.63 -1.94
C ARG A 324 -7.97 14.97 -1.50
N PHE A 325 -7.20 13.96 -1.09
CA PHE A 325 -5.87 14.15 -0.53
C PHE A 325 -4.77 14.35 -1.59
N LEU A 326 -5.08 14.26 -2.88
CA LEU A 326 -4.20 14.69 -3.97
C LEU A 326 -4.52 16.08 -4.52
N LYS A 327 -5.71 16.62 -4.23
CA LYS A 327 -6.14 17.89 -4.80
C LYS A 327 -5.17 19.01 -4.38
N PRO A 328 -4.55 19.72 -5.33
CA PRO A 328 -3.67 20.83 -4.98
C PRO A 328 -4.47 21.96 -4.32
N PRO A 329 -3.82 22.78 -3.48
CA PRO A 329 -4.44 23.98 -2.95
C PRO A 329 -4.93 24.87 -4.10
N THR A 330 -6.13 25.41 -3.94
CA THR A 330 -6.69 26.36 -4.90
C THR A 330 -5.98 27.70 -4.73
N ARG A 331 -5.54 28.29 -5.85
CA ARG A 331 -5.08 29.68 -5.86
C ARG A 331 -6.29 30.60 -5.84
N LYS A 332 -6.30 31.59 -4.94
CA LYS A 332 -7.25 32.71 -5.05
C LYS A 332 -6.84 33.59 -6.23
N LYS A 333 -7.80 34.38 -6.72
CA LYS A 333 -7.66 35.28 -7.88
C LYS A 333 -6.47 36.27 -7.73
N ASP A 334 -6.03 36.51 -6.50
CA ASP A 334 -4.92 37.40 -6.13
C ASP A 334 -3.63 36.63 -5.72
N GLU A 335 -3.26 35.61 -6.51
CA GLU A 335 -1.99 34.84 -6.53
C GLU A 335 -1.49 34.15 -5.26
N ARG A 336 -2.03 34.45 -4.08
CA ARG A 336 -1.65 33.77 -2.84
C ARG A 336 -2.28 32.38 -2.81
N LEU A 337 -1.46 31.37 -2.52
CA LEU A 337 -1.95 30.05 -2.13
C LEU A 337 -2.87 30.25 -0.92
N ASP A 338 -4.08 29.68 -0.96
CA ASP A 338 -4.87 29.57 0.27
C ASP A 338 -4.38 28.35 1.05
N PRO A 339 -3.63 28.53 2.15
CA PRO A 339 -3.10 27.41 2.93
C PRO A 339 -4.22 26.53 3.49
N ASN A 340 -5.44 27.06 3.66
CA ASN A 340 -6.59 26.31 4.16
C ASN A 340 -7.19 25.34 3.13
N THR A 341 -6.62 25.30 1.93
CA THR A 341 -7.09 24.44 0.83
C THR A 341 -6.11 23.32 0.49
N ASP A 342 -4.92 23.29 1.11
CA ASP A 342 -3.98 22.19 0.91
C ASP A 342 -4.41 20.99 1.74
N ASN A 343 -5.17 20.10 1.10
CA ASN A 343 -5.64 18.86 1.71
C ASN A 343 -4.62 17.72 1.54
N ARG A 344 -3.36 17.99 1.17
CA ARG A 344 -2.39 16.93 0.88
C ARG A 344 -1.58 16.56 2.10
N PHE A 345 -1.44 15.26 2.35
CA PHE A 345 -0.46 14.79 3.33
C PHE A 345 0.95 15.19 2.90
N ARG A 346 1.74 15.73 3.84
CA ARG A 346 3.08 16.24 3.53
C ARG A 346 3.97 15.14 2.98
N ALA A 347 4.60 15.36 1.82
CA ALA A 347 5.45 14.37 1.15
C ALA A 347 4.75 13.08 0.67
N PHE A 348 3.41 13.07 0.61
CA PHE A 348 2.67 11.95 0.04
C PHE A 348 2.33 12.27 -1.40
N GLY A 349 3.08 11.65 -2.33
CA GLY A 349 2.66 11.58 -3.73
C GLY A 349 1.54 10.55 -3.93
N PRO A 350 1.04 10.40 -5.17
CA PRO A 350 -0.01 9.43 -5.51
C PRO A 350 0.28 8.00 -5.00
N LEU A 351 1.51 7.51 -5.20
CA LEU A 351 1.89 6.17 -4.77
C LEU A 351 1.83 5.99 -3.25
N THR A 352 2.47 6.88 -2.48
CA THR A 352 2.50 6.78 -1.01
C THR A 352 1.11 6.95 -0.40
N LEU A 353 0.29 7.82 -0.99
CA LEU A 353 -1.11 7.97 -0.58
C LEU A 353 -1.94 6.71 -0.86
N LEU A 354 -1.83 6.13 -2.06
CA LEU A 354 -2.50 4.86 -2.38
C LEU A 354 -2.12 3.79 -1.36
N GLN A 355 -0.84 3.69 -1.05
CA GLN A 355 -0.31 2.74 -0.08
C GLN A 355 -0.91 2.94 1.33
N LEU A 356 -1.03 4.18 1.82
CA LEU A 356 -1.69 4.48 3.09
C LEU A 356 -3.17 4.09 3.09
N LEU A 357 -3.90 4.47 2.04
CA LEU A 357 -5.34 4.20 1.96
C LEU A 357 -5.64 2.71 1.81
N VAL A 358 -4.78 1.98 1.12
CA VAL A 358 -4.83 0.51 1.03
C VAL A 358 -4.68 -0.14 2.41
N ASP A 359 -3.80 0.37 3.29
CA ASP A 359 -3.71 -0.12 4.66
C ASP A 359 -5.03 0.04 5.41
N TYR A 360 -5.65 1.21 5.30
CA TYR A 360 -6.95 1.48 5.89
C TYR A 360 -8.09 0.66 5.27
N ALA A 361 -8.00 0.33 3.98
CA ALA A 361 -8.96 -0.53 3.31
C ALA A 361 -8.88 -1.97 3.84
N GLN A 362 -7.66 -2.47 4.02
CA GLN A 362 -7.43 -3.79 4.62
C GLN A 362 -7.83 -3.82 6.10
N ALA A 363 -7.69 -2.70 6.82
CA ALA A 363 -8.18 -2.54 8.19
C ALA A 363 -9.70 -2.28 8.29
N GLY A 364 -10.42 -2.13 7.17
CA GLY A 364 -11.87 -1.94 7.14
C GLY A 364 -12.36 -0.53 7.48
N VAL A 365 -11.49 0.49 7.48
CA VAL A 365 -11.88 1.90 7.66
C VAL A 365 -12.29 2.53 6.35
N THR A 366 -11.68 2.11 5.23
CA THR A 366 -12.07 2.53 3.89
C THR A 366 -12.59 1.34 3.10
N THR A 367 -13.32 1.61 2.02
CA THR A 367 -13.75 0.55 1.11
C THR A 367 -12.54 -0.06 0.41
N LYS A 368 -12.60 -1.37 0.10
CA LYS A 368 -11.71 -1.95 -0.90
C LYS A 368 -12.04 -1.37 -2.28
N PRO A 369 -11.06 -1.07 -3.12
CA PRO A 369 -11.31 -0.49 -4.43
C PRO A 369 -11.98 -1.50 -5.36
N THR A 370 -12.90 -1.01 -6.20
CA THR A 370 -13.39 -1.75 -7.37
C THR A 370 -12.31 -1.80 -8.46
N ALA A 371 -12.55 -2.58 -9.52
CA ALA A 371 -11.67 -2.61 -10.69
C ALA A 371 -11.48 -1.21 -11.31
N GLU A 372 -12.59 -0.47 -11.45
CA GLU A 372 -12.58 0.87 -12.05
C GLU A 372 -11.83 1.89 -11.18
N GLU A 373 -12.04 1.83 -9.87
CA GLU A 373 -11.35 2.70 -8.92
C GLU A 373 -9.85 2.39 -8.88
N MET A 374 -9.48 1.11 -8.83
CA MET A 374 -8.08 0.72 -8.90
C MET A 374 -7.46 1.13 -10.23
N ALA A 375 -8.17 0.97 -11.34
CA ALA A 375 -7.68 1.39 -12.64
C ALA A 375 -7.42 2.91 -12.72
N TYR A 376 -8.31 3.71 -12.14
CA TYR A 376 -8.09 5.16 -11.96
C TYR A 376 -6.80 5.41 -11.16
N MET A 377 -6.65 4.77 -10.01
CA MET A 377 -5.52 5.02 -9.11
C MET A 377 -4.20 4.58 -9.73
N ILE A 378 -4.14 3.41 -10.39
CA ILE A 378 -2.96 2.95 -11.12
C ILE A 378 -2.60 3.92 -12.25
N HIS A 379 -3.58 4.35 -13.05
CA HIS A 379 -3.34 5.32 -14.11
C HIS A 379 -2.82 6.67 -13.58
N LYS A 380 -3.32 7.13 -12.42
CA LYS A 380 -2.82 8.36 -11.77
C LYS A 380 -1.45 8.21 -11.13
N VAL A 381 -1.15 7.05 -10.57
CA VAL A 381 0.17 6.74 -10.03
C VAL A 381 1.19 6.66 -11.18
N ASN A 382 0.83 6.00 -12.28
CA ASN A 382 1.64 5.81 -13.49
C ASN A 382 3.04 5.23 -13.21
N GLU A 383 3.11 4.23 -12.34
CA GLU A 383 4.34 3.53 -11.95
C GLU A 383 4.24 2.03 -12.27
N GLY A 384 4.76 1.16 -11.39
CA GLY A 384 4.92 -0.27 -11.62
C GLY A 384 3.65 -1.04 -11.99
N GLY A 385 2.45 -0.59 -11.58
CA GLY A 385 1.19 -1.27 -11.88
C GLY A 385 0.88 -1.30 -13.38
N SER A 386 0.93 -0.13 -14.05
CA SER A 386 0.73 -0.04 -15.50
C SER A 386 1.84 -0.76 -16.26
N ARG A 387 3.09 -0.60 -15.80
CA ARG A 387 4.23 -1.26 -16.43
C ARG A 387 4.14 -2.79 -16.34
N GLY A 388 3.69 -3.31 -15.20
CA GLY A 388 3.49 -4.74 -15.01
C GLY A 388 2.45 -5.33 -15.95
N LEU A 389 1.39 -4.60 -16.29
CA LEU A 389 0.40 -5.04 -17.29
C LEU A 389 1.00 -5.05 -18.70
N LEU A 390 1.77 -4.01 -19.06
CA LEU A 390 2.48 -3.97 -20.35
C LEU A 390 3.50 -5.11 -20.48
N ASP A 391 4.23 -5.43 -19.42
CA ASP A 391 5.19 -6.54 -19.38
C ASP A 391 4.50 -7.92 -19.46
N LEU A 392 3.19 -7.98 -19.20
CA LEU A 392 2.33 -9.15 -19.38
C LEU A 392 1.56 -9.14 -20.73
N ASP A 393 2.01 -8.32 -21.68
CA ASP A 393 1.46 -8.20 -23.04
C ASP A 393 0.02 -7.63 -23.11
N TYR A 394 -0.45 -6.94 -22.06
CA TYR A 394 -1.71 -6.19 -22.15
C TYR A 394 -1.51 -4.83 -22.82
N HIS A 395 -2.45 -4.45 -23.69
CA HIS A 395 -2.47 -3.12 -24.31
C HIS A 395 -3.28 -2.14 -23.44
N VAL A 396 -2.58 -1.42 -22.55
CA VAL A 396 -3.19 -0.43 -21.64
C VAL A 396 -2.84 1.00 -22.07
N GLN A 397 -3.77 1.69 -22.71
CA GLN A 397 -3.57 3.06 -23.22
C GLN A 397 -4.28 4.11 -22.36
N ASP A 398 -5.39 3.73 -21.74
CA ASP A 398 -6.26 4.59 -20.97
C ASP A 398 -6.82 3.84 -19.74
N ARG A 399 -7.75 4.46 -19.04
CA ARG A 399 -8.34 3.89 -17.84
C ARG A 399 -9.24 2.69 -18.10
N ASP A 400 -9.93 2.66 -19.23
CA ASP A 400 -10.88 1.59 -19.54
C ASP A 400 -10.14 0.32 -19.96
N THR A 401 -9.16 0.44 -20.86
CA THR A 401 -8.27 -0.66 -21.24
C THR A 401 -7.50 -1.20 -20.03
N LEU A 402 -7.10 -0.34 -19.08
CA LEU A 402 -6.46 -0.76 -17.84
C LEU A 402 -7.41 -1.51 -16.90
N LYS A 403 -8.66 -1.05 -16.76
CA LYS A 403 -9.71 -1.76 -16.01
C LYS A 403 -9.97 -3.14 -16.59
N ASP A 404 -10.13 -3.24 -17.91
CA ASP A 404 -10.42 -4.51 -18.58
C ASP A 404 -9.25 -5.50 -18.41
N ALA A 405 -8.01 -5.02 -18.53
CA ALA A 405 -6.80 -5.80 -18.27
C ALA A 405 -6.73 -6.30 -16.82
N LEU A 406 -7.05 -5.46 -15.83
CA LEU A 406 -7.09 -5.87 -14.42
C LEU A 406 -8.15 -6.95 -14.17
N VAL A 407 -9.34 -6.81 -14.76
CA VAL A 407 -10.43 -7.77 -14.60
C VAL A 407 -10.06 -9.13 -15.21
N ASP A 408 -9.58 -9.15 -16.45
CA ASP A 408 -9.15 -10.38 -17.12
C ASP A 408 -8.02 -11.07 -16.34
N LEU A 409 -6.99 -10.32 -15.95
CA LEU A 409 -5.87 -10.89 -15.19
C LEU A 409 -6.31 -11.43 -13.82
N HIS A 410 -7.16 -10.69 -13.11
CA HIS A 410 -7.71 -11.13 -11.82
C HIS A 410 -8.50 -12.43 -11.97
N GLN A 411 -9.39 -12.53 -12.97
CA GLN A 411 -10.15 -13.75 -13.26
C GLN A 411 -9.23 -14.94 -13.56
N ARG A 412 -8.19 -14.74 -14.39
CA ARG A 412 -7.21 -15.80 -14.69
C ARG A 412 -6.49 -16.28 -13.45
N LEU A 413 -6.13 -15.38 -12.54
CA LEU A 413 -5.49 -15.75 -11.27
C LEU A 413 -6.44 -16.48 -10.34
N LEU A 414 -7.71 -16.06 -10.25
CA LEU A 414 -8.73 -16.77 -9.46
C LEU A 414 -9.00 -18.19 -9.96
N LEU A 415 -8.82 -18.46 -11.25
CA LEU A 415 -8.95 -19.81 -11.81
C LEU A 415 -7.75 -20.70 -11.52
N ARG A 416 -6.56 -20.13 -11.30
CA ARG A 416 -5.29 -20.87 -11.16
C ARG A 416 -4.80 -21.02 -9.73
N ILE A 417 -5.22 -20.14 -8.83
CA ILE A 417 -4.74 -20.11 -7.45
C ILE A 417 -5.77 -20.80 -6.55
N PRO A 418 -5.37 -21.70 -5.63
CA PRO A 418 -6.33 -22.34 -4.73
C PRO A 418 -7.13 -21.34 -3.88
N LYS A 419 -8.42 -21.62 -3.66
CA LYS A 419 -9.34 -20.74 -2.91
C LYS A 419 -8.84 -20.44 -1.49
N GLU A 420 -8.13 -21.38 -0.88
CA GLU A 420 -7.54 -21.23 0.45
C GLU A 420 -6.51 -20.10 0.46
N ILE A 421 -5.68 -20.01 -0.59
CA ILE A 421 -4.68 -18.95 -0.75
C ILE A 421 -5.36 -17.63 -1.11
N GLN A 422 -6.38 -17.67 -1.96
CA GLN A 422 -7.17 -16.48 -2.31
C GLN A 422 -7.78 -15.83 -1.07
N HIS A 423 -8.38 -16.62 -0.18
CA HIS A 423 -8.94 -16.13 1.07
C HIS A 423 -7.89 -15.68 2.07
N MET A 424 -6.75 -16.39 2.16
CA MET A 424 -5.69 -16.07 3.12
C MET A 424 -5.05 -14.69 2.87
N TYR A 425 -4.93 -14.29 1.62
CA TYR A 425 -4.22 -13.05 1.25
C TYR A 425 -5.13 -11.97 0.65
N ASP A 426 -6.45 -12.16 0.71
CA ASP A 426 -7.43 -11.29 0.08
C ASP A 426 -7.08 -11.00 -1.38
N PHE A 427 -7.31 -11.99 -2.26
CA PHE A 427 -7.10 -11.87 -3.71
C PHE A 427 -8.07 -10.86 -4.35
N ASP A 428 -7.83 -9.58 -4.13
CA ASP A 428 -8.59 -8.44 -4.63
C ASP A 428 -7.70 -7.52 -5.49
N PHE A 429 -8.24 -6.36 -5.91
CA PHE A 429 -7.49 -5.43 -6.75
C PHE A 429 -6.32 -4.74 -6.03
N ILE A 430 -6.27 -4.77 -4.70
CA ILE A 430 -5.10 -4.32 -3.92
C ILE A 430 -3.94 -5.31 -4.12
N PHE A 431 -4.23 -6.60 -4.00
CA PHE A 431 -3.25 -7.64 -4.32
C PHE A 431 -2.74 -7.48 -5.76
N MET A 432 -3.64 -7.27 -6.72
CA MET A 432 -3.27 -7.11 -8.13
C MET A 432 -2.32 -5.94 -8.37
N GLU A 433 -2.64 -4.74 -7.87
CA GLU A 433 -1.77 -3.57 -7.99
C GLU A 433 -0.38 -3.85 -7.40
N HIS A 434 -0.34 -4.42 -6.20
CA HIS A 434 0.92 -4.69 -5.53
C HIS A 434 1.77 -5.71 -6.29
N ALA A 435 1.16 -6.81 -6.72
CA ALA A 435 1.83 -7.87 -7.49
C ALA A 435 2.38 -7.35 -8.82
N LEU A 436 1.61 -6.54 -9.55
CA LEU A 436 2.03 -5.90 -10.81
C LEU A 436 3.22 -4.96 -10.58
N CYS A 437 3.18 -4.15 -9.52
CA CYS A 437 4.30 -3.29 -9.12
C CYS A 437 5.61 -4.06 -8.85
N LYS A 438 5.52 -5.32 -8.41
CA LYS A 438 6.70 -6.19 -8.21
C LYS A 438 7.10 -6.95 -9.47
N HIS A 439 6.15 -7.19 -10.39
CA HIS A 439 6.37 -8.02 -11.57
C HIS A 439 7.59 -7.59 -12.38
N GLY A 440 7.72 -6.31 -12.72
CA GLY A 440 8.86 -5.83 -13.50
C GLY A 440 10.23 -6.10 -12.84
N ARG A 441 10.29 -6.10 -11.51
CA ARG A 441 11.52 -6.40 -10.75
C ARG A 441 11.87 -7.89 -10.77
N LEU A 442 10.85 -8.74 -10.85
CA LEU A 442 10.99 -10.20 -10.84
C LEU A 442 11.21 -10.74 -12.25
N ALA A 443 10.47 -10.24 -13.24
CA ALA A 443 10.51 -10.69 -14.62
C ALA A 443 11.92 -10.54 -15.22
N GLN A 444 12.55 -9.37 -15.02
CA GLN A 444 13.91 -9.11 -15.50
C GLN A 444 14.95 -10.09 -14.95
N ARG A 445 14.73 -10.63 -13.74
CA ARG A 445 15.69 -11.51 -13.07
C ARG A 445 15.43 -12.99 -13.28
N PHE A 446 14.18 -13.36 -13.58
CA PHE A 446 13.73 -14.74 -13.68
C PHE A 446 13.12 -15.07 -15.03
N GLU A 447 13.52 -14.39 -16.10
CA GLU A 447 13.06 -14.62 -17.47
C GLU A 447 13.02 -16.11 -17.84
N THR A 448 14.08 -16.86 -17.50
CA THR A 448 14.13 -18.31 -17.71
C THR A 448 12.99 -19.05 -17.03
N LEU A 449 12.67 -18.73 -15.77
CA LEU A 449 11.54 -19.34 -15.06
C LEU A 449 10.21 -18.96 -15.72
N TYR A 450 10.05 -17.70 -16.14
CA TYR A 450 8.85 -17.26 -16.86
C TYR A 450 8.67 -18.00 -18.19
N CYS A 451 9.73 -18.19 -18.98
CA CYS A 451 9.69 -19.01 -20.19
C CYS A 451 9.31 -20.47 -19.88
N LEU A 452 9.89 -21.06 -18.82
CA LEU A 452 9.58 -22.42 -18.39
C LEU A 452 8.11 -22.61 -17.98
N LEU A 453 7.48 -21.56 -17.44
CA LEU A 453 6.07 -21.56 -17.04
C LEU A 453 5.12 -21.26 -18.20
N LYS A 454 5.54 -20.53 -19.23
CA LYS A 454 4.74 -20.30 -20.45
C LYS A 454 4.58 -21.57 -21.30
N LEU A 455 5.51 -22.52 -21.19
CA LEU A 455 5.52 -23.78 -21.95
C LEU A 455 4.69 -24.91 -21.31
N SER A 456 4.09 -24.69 -20.14
CA SER A 456 3.25 -25.64 -19.40
C SER A 456 1.82 -25.15 -19.31
#